data_AF-A0A661R1Y7-F1
#
_entry.id   AF-A0A661R1Y7-F1
#
_cell.length_a   1.000
_cell.length_b   1.000
_cell.length_c   1.000
_cell.angle_alpha   90.00
_cell.angle_beta   90.00
_cell.angle_gamma   90.00
#
_symmetry.space_group_name_H-M   'P 1'
#
loop_
_entity.id
_entity.type
_entity.pdbx_description
1 polymer ?
#
loop_
_entity_poly.entity_id
_entity_poly.type
_entity_poly.pdbx_seq_one_letter_code
_entity_poly.pdbx_strand_id
1 'polypeptide(L)' 'SFNDANIDPSKIFEKCLNDLEKNFIPTYFQIVDEIPKTISQKPLTRVLKDAFSPEGDKIFRTDQF' A
#
# COMPACT_ATOMS: atom_id res chain seq x y z
N SER A 1 4.44 22.78 2.63
CA SER A 1 3.75 21.71 3.39
C SER A 1 3.31 20.64 2.41
N PHE A 2 3.91 19.44 2.45
CA PHE A 2 3.63 18.36 1.50
C PHE A 2 2.46 17.47 1.97
N ASN A 3 1.34 18.08 2.40
CA ASN A 3 0.33 17.36 3.20
C ASN A 3 -0.87 16.81 2.43
N ASP A 4 -0.89 16.87 1.10
CA ASP A 4 -2.01 16.34 0.30
C ASP A 4 -1.51 15.64 -0.97
N ALA A 5 -0.57 14.70 -0.83
CA ALA A 5 -0.32 13.75 -1.91
C ALA A 5 -1.53 12.80 -1.97
N ASN A 6 -2.54 13.16 -2.77
CA ASN A 6 -3.64 12.27 -3.10
C ASN A 6 -3.02 11.08 -3.86
N ILE A 7 -2.82 9.96 -3.15
CA ILE A 7 -2.21 8.77 -3.73
C ILE A 7 -3.21 8.17 -4.70
N ASP A 8 -2.87 8.15 -5.99
CA ASP A 8 -3.63 7.48 -7.04
C ASP A 8 -3.17 6.01 -7.12
N PRO A 9 -3.99 5.04 -6.66
CA PRO A 9 -3.61 3.63 -6.65
C PRO A 9 -3.29 3.12 -8.05
N SER A 10 -4.00 3.59 -9.08
CA SER A 10 -3.84 3.16 -10.48
C SER A 10 -2.39 3.34 -10.94
N LYS A 11 -1.78 4.49 -10.64
CA LYS A 11 -0.38 4.78 -11.01
C LYS A 11 0.63 3.89 -10.30
N ILE A 12 0.31 3.44 -9.07
CA ILE A 12 1.16 2.50 -8.33
C ILE A 12 1.14 1.14 -9.02
N PHE A 13 -0.06 0.64 -9.35
CA PHE A 13 -0.22 -0.63 -10.07
C PHE A 13 0.44 -0.56 -11.44
N GLU A 14 0.20 0.48 -12.23
CA GLU A 14 0.85 0.69 -13.53
C GLU A 14 2.38 0.62 -13.41
N LYS A 15 2.97 1.25 -12.38
CA LYS A 15 4.42 1.19 -12.16
C LYS A 15 4.88 -0.24 -11.89
N CYS A 16 4.18 -0.97 -11.03
CA CYS A 16 4.48 -2.37 -10.73
C CYS A 16 4.32 -3.28 -11.96
N LEU A 17 3.25 -3.11 -12.74
CA LEU A 17 2.98 -3.90 -13.94
C LEU A 17 4.04 -3.67 -15.04
N ASN A 18 4.58 -2.45 -15.13
CA ASN A 18 5.60 -2.10 -16.12
C ASN A 18 7.02 -2.52 -15.71
N ASP A 19 7.36 -2.49 -14.42
CA ASP A 19 8.74 -2.68 -13.98
C ASP A 19 9.03 -4.05 -13.35
N LEU A 20 8.02 -4.76 -12.85
CA LEU A 20 8.20 -5.97 -12.07
C LEU A 20 7.81 -7.21 -12.89
N GLU A 21 8.53 -8.32 -12.68
CA GLU A 21 8.06 -9.60 -13.19
C GLU A 21 6.75 -10.02 -12.50
N LYS A 22 5.97 -10.86 -13.18
CA LYS A 22 4.61 -11.22 -12.76
C LYS A 22 4.50 -11.69 -11.29
N ASN A 23 5.51 -12.41 -10.79
CA ASN A 23 5.53 -12.98 -9.44
C ASN A 23 5.88 -11.96 -8.34
N PHE A 24 6.36 -10.77 -8.71
CA PHE A 24 6.67 -9.68 -7.78
C PHE A 24 5.57 -8.62 -7.69
N ILE A 25 4.55 -8.70 -8.56
CA ILE A 25 3.41 -7.79 -8.52
C ILE A 25 2.55 -8.15 -7.29
N PRO A 26 2.35 -7.22 -6.34
CA PRO A 26 1.48 -7.47 -5.19
C PRO A 26 0.05 -7.71 -5.64
N THR A 27 -0.73 -8.49 -4.90
CA THR A 27 -2.18 -8.62 -5.13
C THR A 27 -2.97 -7.46 -4.53
N TYR A 28 -2.45 -6.89 -3.43
CA TYR A 28 -3.11 -5.84 -2.66
C TYR A 28 -2.12 -4.72 -2.34
N PHE A 29 -2.61 -3.48 -2.34
CA PHE A 29 -1.97 -2.35 -1.68
C PHE A 29 -2.87 -1.81 -0.59
N GLN A 30 -2.30 -1.67 0.61
CA GLN A 30 -2.91 -0.97 1.73
C GLN A 30 -2.36 0.45 1.77
N ILE A 31 -3.23 1.44 1.53
CA ILE A 31 -2.87 2.85 1.70
C ILE A 31 -3.15 3.25 3.15
N VAL A 32 -2.13 3.78 3.82
CA VAL A 32 -2.24 4.32 5.18
C VAL A 32 -1.81 5.78 5.17
N ASP A 33 -2.43 6.58 6.03
CA ASP A 33 -2.07 8.00 6.16
C ASP A 33 -0.65 8.14 6.75
N GLU A 34 -0.25 7.20 7.61
CA GLU A 34 1.10 7.09 8.15
C GLU A 34 1.48 5.62 8.38
N ILE A 35 2.75 5.28 8.13
CA ILE A 35 3.32 3.98 8.51
C ILE A 35 3.61 4.00 10.01
N PRO A 36 2.93 3.17 10.84
CA PRO A 36 3.15 3.14 12.27
C PRO A 36 4.56 2.66 12.58
N LYS A 37 5.22 3.29 13.56
CA LYS A 37 6.62 3.02 13.92
C LYS A 37 6.81 2.90 15.43
N THR A 38 7.87 2.19 15.83
CA THR A 38 8.36 2.21 17.21
C THR A 38 8.96 3.57 17.57
N ILE A 39 9.23 3.80 18.86
CA ILE A 39 10.05 4.93 19.34
C ILE A 39 11.41 4.97 18.62
N SER A 40 11.97 3.80 18.26
CA SER A 40 13.20 3.66 17.48
C SER A 40 13.01 3.75 15.96
N GLN A 41 11.88 4.30 15.48
CA GLN A 41 11.54 4.54 14.07
C GLN A 41 11.43 3.29 13.18
N LYS A 42 11.40 2.08 13.77
CA LYS A 42 11.22 0.86 13.00
C LYS A 42 9.74 0.68 12.64
N PRO A 43 9.40 0.35 11.38
CA PRO A 43 8.02 0.05 11.00
C PRO A 43 7.42 -1.08 11.84
N LEU A 44 6.21 -0.86 12.33
CA LEU A 44 5.44 -1.85 13.10
C LEU A 44 4.61 -2.71 12.16
N THR A 45 5.25 -3.65 11.50
CA THR A 45 4.62 -4.53 10.48
C THR A 45 3.44 -5.34 11.03
N ARG A 46 3.48 -5.75 12.30
CA ARG A 46 2.35 -6.45 12.93
C ARG A 46 1.09 -5.58 12.98
N VAL A 47 1.21 -4.30 13.31
CA VAL A 47 0.07 -3.38 13.37
C VAL A 47 -0.55 -3.20 11.98
N LEU A 48 0.29 -3.04 10.95
CA LEU A 48 -0.18 -2.96 9.56
C LEU A 48 -0.94 -4.22 9.14
N LYS A 49 -0.39 -5.41 9.46
CA LYS A 49 -1.01 -6.70 9.17
C LYS A 49 -2.34 -6.89 9.91
N ASP A 50 -2.40 -6.53 11.19
CA ASP A 50 -3.61 -6.66 12.01
C ASP A 50 -4.71 -5.70 11.53
N ALA A 51 -4.33 -4.55 10.95
CA ALA A 51 -5.25 -3.57 10.36
C ALA A 51 -5.66 -3.90 8.91
N PHE A 52 -5.02 -4.87 8.27
CA PHE A 52 -5.33 -5.25 6.89
C PHE A 52 -6.65 -6.03 6.82
N SER A 53 -7.53 -5.61 5.92
CA SER A 53 -8.79 -6.30 5.61
C SER A 53 -9.02 -6.24 4.10
N PRO A 54 -9.12 -7.37 3.38
CA PRO A 54 -9.30 -7.38 1.92
C PRO A 54 -10.45 -6.52 1.39
N GLU A 55 -11.49 -6.33 2.21
CA GLU A 55 -12.70 -5.55 1.89
C GLU A 55 -12.68 -4.14 2.49
N GLY A 56 -11.52 -3.65 2.96
CA GLY A 56 -11.39 -2.33 3.58
C GLY A 56 -11.28 -1.19 2.55
N ASP A 57 -11.82 -0.01 2.88
CA ASP A 57 -11.91 1.14 1.97
C ASP A 57 -10.56 1.67 1.42
N LYS A 58 -9.44 1.38 2.12
CA LYS A 58 -8.09 1.77 1.68
C LYS A 58 -7.26 0.58 1.18
N ILE A 59 -7.92 -0.53 0.87
CA ILE A 59 -7.30 -1.71 0.26
C ILE A 59 -7.68 -1.76 -1.21
N PHE A 60 -6.66 -1.75 -2.07
CA PHE A 60 -6.83 -1.80 -3.52
C PHE A 60 -6.25 -3.09 -4.06
N ARG A 61 -6.94 -3.70 -5.03
CA ARG A 61 -6.49 -4.93 -5.66
C ARG A 61 -5.96 -4.68 -7.06
N THR A 62 -4.91 -5.40 -7.43
CA THR A 62 -4.31 -5.27 -8.77
C THR A 62 -5.25 -5.66 -9.89
N ASP A 63 -6.18 -6.59 -9.66
CA ASP A 63 -7.14 -7.04 -10.68
C ASP A 63 -8.32 -6.07 -10.92
N GLN A 64 -8.34 -4.93 -10.21
CA GLN A 64 -9.31 -3.85 -10.40
C GLN A 64 -8.78 -2.73 -11.30
N PHE A 65 -7.54 -2.83 -11.78
CA PHE A 65 -6.83 -1.86 -12.62
C PHE A 65 -6.22 -2.56 -13.85
#